data_AF-A0A0M3JKF4-F1
#
_entry.id   AF-A0A0M3JKF4-F1
#
_cell.length_a   1.000
_cell.length_b   1.000
_cell.length_c   1.000
_cell.angle_alpha   90.00
_cell.angle_beta   90.00
_cell.angle_gamma   90.00
#
_symmetry.space_group_name_H-M   'P 1'
#
loop_
_entity.id
_entity.type
_entity.pdbx_description
1 polymer ?
#
loop_
_entity_poly.entity_id
_entity_poly.type
_entity_poly.pdbx_seq_one_letter_code
_entity_poly.pdbx_strand_id
1 'polypeptide(L)'
;MNTGFGRHALNVRGEPMNVDDANQAKGLDPTYAAERIFSALVNRKTELLLAPLLHRLGIFLRWLWPNLFFYLNYRRSLKEAAIHHAKQE
;
A
#
# COMPACT_ATOMS: atom_id res chain seq x y z
N MET A 1 2.17 -5.11 -2.44
CA MET A 1 2.10 -6.55 -2.75
C MET A 1 3.41 -7.16 -2.30
N ASN A 2 3.40 -8.34 -1.71
CA ASN A 2 4.63 -8.96 -1.21
C ASN A 2 5.28 -9.83 -2.30
N THR A 3 6.11 -9.22 -3.15
CA THR A 3 6.75 -9.89 -4.30
C THR A 3 8.25 -10.16 -4.09
N GLY A 4 8.78 -9.90 -2.89
CA GLY A 4 10.23 -9.97 -2.62
C GLY A 4 11.05 -8.83 -3.24
N PHE A 5 10.41 -7.78 -3.80
CA PHE A 5 11.10 -6.65 -4.44
C PHE A 5 12.21 -6.02 -3.56
N GLY A 6 11.92 -5.66 -2.31
CA GLY A 6 12.91 -5.08 -1.39
C GLY A 6 14.16 -5.95 -1.19
N ARG A 7 14.00 -7.28 -1.11
CA ARG A 7 15.11 -8.24 -0.97
C ARG A 7 16.02 -8.25 -2.20
N HIS A 8 15.43 -8.11 -3.38
CA HIS A 8 16.13 -8.14 -4.67
C HIS A 8 16.58 -6.76 -5.16
N ALA A 9 16.26 -5.69 -4.42
CA ALA A 9 16.71 -4.34 -4.74
C ALA A 9 18.24 -4.25 -4.61
N LEU A 10 18.87 -3.44 -5.46
CA LEU A 10 20.32 -3.23 -5.44
C LEU A 10 20.70 -2.02 -4.59
N ASN A 11 21.80 -2.13 -3.85
CA ASN A 11 22.42 -1.03 -3.13
C ASN A 11 23.23 -0.13 -4.10
N VAL A 12 23.81 0.96 -3.58
CA VAL A 12 24.65 1.90 -4.35
C VAL A 12 25.89 1.23 -4.98
N ARG A 13 26.28 0.06 -4.47
CA ARG A 13 27.40 -0.76 -4.95
C ARG A 13 26.98 -1.85 -5.95
N GLY A 14 25.69 -1.96 -6.26
CA GLY A 14 25.15 -2.98 -7.17
C GLY A 14 24.94 -4.36 -6.55
N GLU A 15 24.98 -4.48 -5.23
CA GLU A 15 24.75 -5.75 -4.52
C GLU A 15 23.29 -5.84 -4.03
N PRO A 16 22.69 -7.04 -3.97
CA PRO A 16 21.33 -7.21 -3.47
C PRO A 16 21.25 -6.85 -1.98
N MET A 17 20.22 -6.07 -1.63
CA MET A 17 19.98 -5.61 -0.26
C MET A 17 19.69 -6.78 0.70
N ASN A 18 19.14 -7.90 0.21
CA ASN A 18 18.85 -9.13 0.96
C ASN A 18 18.04 -8.95 2.26
N VAL A 19 17.40 -7.78 2.42
CA VAL A 19 16.57 -7.42 3.58
C VAL A 19 15.14 -7.26 3.08
N ASP A 20 14.21 -7.93 3.77
CA ASP A 20 12.79 -7.76 3.51
C ASP A 20 12.30 -6.44 4.11
N ASP A 21 11.60 -5.65 3.29
CA ASP A 21 10.91 -4.45 3.76
C ASP A 21 9.65 -4.87 4.55
N ALA A 22 9.60 -4.50 5.83
CA ALA A 22 8.49 -4.78 6.72
C ALA A 22 7.14 -4.21 6.22
N ASN A 23 7.15 -3.11 5.46
CA ASN A 23 5.94 -2.56 4.84
C ASN A 23 5.49 -3.40 3.65
N GLN A 24 6.45 -3.94 2.90
CA GLN A 24 6.17 -4.82 1.77
C GLN A 24 5.67 -6.20 2.23
N ALA A 25 6.21 -6.71 3.34
CA ALA A 25 5.80 -7.99 3.94
C ALA A 25 4.32 -8.00 4.34
N LYS A 26 3.77 -6.84 4.77
CA LYS A 26 2.34 -6.66 5.08
C LYS A 26 1.46 -6.48 3.83
N GLY A 27 2.06 -6.49 2.64
CA GLY A 27 1.37 -6.30 1.37
C GLY A 27 0.49 -7.49 0.98
N LEU A 28 -0.35 -7.27 -0.03
CA LEU A 28 -1.20 -8.31 -0.63
C LEU A 28 -0.37 -9.50 -1.14
N ASP A 29 -0.86 -10.72 -0.94
CA ASP A 29 -0.28 -11.93 -1.51
C ASP A 29 -0.27 -11.87 -3.05
N PRO A 30 0.86 -12.20 -3.70
CA PRO A 30 0.98 -12.08 -5.15
C PRO A 30 0.15 -13.11 -5.92
N THR A 31 -0.01 -14.34 -5.40
CA THR A 31 -0.79 -15.38 -6.07
C THR A 31 -2.27 -15.03 -6.07
N TYR A 32 -2.77 -14.59 -4.91
CA TYR A 32 -4.13 -14.07 -4.78
C TYR A 32 -4.38 -12.89 -5.72
N ALA A 33 -3.43 -11.96 -5.81
CA ALA A 33 -3.58 -10.82 -6.71
C ALA A 33 -3.64 -11.26 -8.18
N ALA A 34 -2.79 -12.20 -8.60
CA ALA A 34 -2.78 -12.74 -9.96
C ALA A 34 -4.12 -13.40 -10.30
N GLU A 35 -4.67 -14.23 -9.42
CA GLU A 35 -5.99 -14.86 -9.60
C GLU A 35 -7.11 -13.82 -9.75
N ARG A 36 -7.06 -12.76 -8.93
CA ARG A 36 -8.05 -11.66 -8.98
C ARG A 36 -7.97 -10.87 -10.28
N ILE A 37 -6.75 -10.63 -10.79
CA ILE A 37 -6.52 -9.98 -12.08
C ILE A 37 -7.04 -10.85 -13.21
N PHE A 38 -6.66 -12.13 -13.22
CA PHE A 38 -7.11 -13.09 -14.22
C PHE A 38 -8.63 -13.20 -14.26
N SER A 39 -9.26 -13.32 -13.09
CA SER A 39 -10.72 -13.37 -12.99
C SER A 39 -11.38 -12.08 -13.48
N ALA A 40 -10.82 -10.91 -13.21
CA ALA A 40 -11.35 -9.64 -13.69
C ALA A 40 -11.27 -9.55 -15.22
N LEU A 41 -10.16 -10.03 -15.80
CA LEU A 41 -9.94 -10.08 -17.24
C LEU A 41 -10.96 -11.00 -17.93
N VAL A 42 -11.12 -12.24 -17.45
CA VAL A 42 -12.08 -13.21 -18.01
C VAL A 42 -13.51 -12.68 -17.96
N ASN A 43 -13.88 -12.00 -16.88
CA ASN A 43 -15.21 -11.42 -16.69
C ASN A 43 -15.37 -10.04 -17.36
N ARG A 44 -14.39 -9.57 -18.13
CA ARG A 44 -14.38 -8.25 -18.79
C ARG A 44 -14.77 -7.10 -17.86
N LYS A 45 -14.29 -7.14 -16.62
CA LYS A 45 -14.50 -6.04 -15.68
C LYS A 45 -13.67 -4.84 -16.14
N THR A 46 -14.32 -3.70 -16.30
CA THR A 46 -13.68 -2.44 -16.70
C THR A 46 -12.73 -1.92 -15.61
N GLU A 47 -13.02 -2.20 -14.34
CA GLU A 47 -12.22 -1.77 -13.20
C GLU A 47 -12.03 -2.89 -12.17
N LEU A 48 -10.84 -2.93 -11.57
CA LEU A 48 -10.48 -3.86 -10.50
C LEU A 48 -9.81 -3.11 -9.35
N LEU A 49 -10.42 -3.14 -8.16
CA LEU A 49 -9.86 -2.56 -6.94
C LEU A 49 -9.08 -3.59 -6.11
N LEU A 50 -7.77 -3.66 -6.35
CA LEU A 50 -6.81 -4.44 -5.58
C LEU A 50 -6.29 -3.64 -4.38
N ALA A 51 -7.13 -3.48 -3.36
CA ALA A 51 -6.78 -2.78 -2.14
C ALA A 51 -7.42 -3.43 -0.91
N PRO A 52 -6.78 -3.37 0.28
CA PRO A 52 -7.39 -3.78 1.54
C PRO A 52 -8.69 -3.01 1.84
N LEU A 53 -9.54 -3.57 2.70
CA LEU A 53 -10.85 -3.00 3.02
C LEU A 53 -10.78 -1.52 3.43
N LEU A 54 -9.82 -1.16 4.30
CA LEU A 54 -9.64 0.21 4.77
C LEU A 54 -9.37 1.20 3.62
N HIS A 55 -8.59 0.79 2.63
CA HIS A 55 -8.25 1.64 1.48
C HIS A 55 -9.46 1.77 0.55
N ARG A 56 -10.28 0.73 0.39
CA ARG A 56 -11.55 0.81 -0.34
C ARG A 56 -12.52 1.79 0.32
N LEU A 57 -12.61 1.76 1.65
CA LEU A 57 -13.37 2.76 2.41
C LEU A 57 -12.81 4.17 2.20
N GLY A 58 -11.49 4.33 2.13
CA GLY A 58 -10.85 5.60 1.80
C GLY A 58 -11.22 6.13 0.41
N ILE A 59 -11.23 5.26 -0.61
CA ILE A 59 -11.65 5.61 -1.98
C ILE A 59 -13.12 6.03 -1.97
N PHE A 60 -13.98 5.26 -1.32
CA PHE A 60 -15.40 5.58 -1.18
C PHE A 60 -15.62 6.90 -0.43
N LEU A 61 -14.92 7.11 0.68
CA LEU A 61 -15.01 8.32 1.49
C LEU A 61 -14.54 9.56 0.71
N ARG A 62 -13.50 9.44 -0.11
CA ARG A 62 -13.05 10.53 -0.98
C ARG A 62 -14.14 10.96 -1.96
N TRP A 63 -14.88 10.00 -2.52
CA TRP A 63 -16.00 10.27 -3.42
C TRP A 63 -17.21 10.85 -2.68
N LEU A 64 -17.59 10.27 -1.53
CA LEU A 64 -18.77 10.67 -0.76
C LEU A 64 -18.59 12.02 -0.05
N TRP A 65 -17.45 12.24 0.61
CA TRP A 65 -17.18 13.42 1.42
C TRP A 65 -15.69 13.79 1.41
N PRO A 66 -15.23 14.53 0.37
CA PRO A 66 -13.82 14.83 0.20
C PRO A 66 -13.23 15.65 1.37
N ASN A 67 -13.99 16.59 1.94
CA ASN A 67 -13.54 17.40 3.08
C ASN A 67 -13.20 16.53 4.30
N LEU A 68 -14.02 15.52 4.61
CA LEU A 68 -13.75 14.59 5.70
C LEU A 68 -12.52 13.72 5.39
N PHE A 69 -12.39 13.24 4.14
CA PHE A 69 -11.19 12.50 3.72
C PHE A 69 -9.90 13.30 3.92
N PHE A 70 -9.89 14.59 3.52
CA PHE A 70 -8.72 15.46 3.70
C PHE A 70 -8.45 15.77 5.17
N TYR A 71 -9.48 16.01 5.97
CA TYR A 71 -9.34 16.22 7.41
C TYR A 71 -8.72 15.01 8.13
N LEU A 72 -9.18 13.79 7.80
CA LEU A 72 -8.60 12.56 8.37
C LEU A 72 -7.13 12.39 7.99
N ASN A 73 -6.77 12.68 6.74
CA ASN A 73 -5.38 12.63 6.29
C ASN A 73 -4.50 13.69 6.96
N TYR A 74 -5.02 14.91 7.15
CA TYR A 74 -4.33 15.96 7.91
C TYR A 74 -4.04 15.50 9.34
N ARG A 75 -5.03 14.95 10.04
CA ARG A 75 -4.84 14.40 11.38
C ARG A 75 -3.86 13.23 11.43
N ARG A 76 -3.88 12.35 10.42
CA ARG A 76 -2.92 11.23 10.31
C ARG A 76 -1.49 11.76 10.16
N SER A 77 -1.28 12.74 9.27
CA SER A 77 0.02 13.35 9.03
C SER A 77 0.62 13.96 10.29
N LEU A 78 -0.18 14.68 11.10
CA LEU A 78 0.29 15.24 12.37
C LEU A 78 0.75 14.16 13.36
N LYS A 79 0.06 13.02 13.42
CA LYS A 79 0.46 11.89 14.27
C LYS A 79 1.76 11.24 13.79
N GLU A 80 1.92 11.08 12.48
CA GLU A 80 3.13 10.51 11.88
C GLU A 80 4.34 11.42 12.13
N ALA A 81 4.20 12.73 11.95
CA ALA A 81 5.23 13.70 12.28
C ALA A 81 5.66 13.59 13.75
N ALA A 82 4.70 13.52 14.68
CA ALA A 82 4.99 13.36 16.11
C ALA A 82 5.76 12.05 16.42
N ILE A 83 5.37 10.92 15.81
CA ILE A 83 6.07 9.64 15.98
C ILE A 83 7.51 9.72 15.44
N HIS A 84 7.72 10.38 14.30
CA HIS A 84 9.05 10.54 13.72
C HIS A 84 9.98 11.38 14.60
N HIS A 85 9.48 12.47 15.19
CA HIS A 85 10.24 13.27 16.14
C HIS A 85 10.61 12.48 17.40
N ALA A 86 9.67 11.71 17.97
CA ALA A 86 9.91 10.88 19.15
C ALA A 86 10.87 9.70 18.92
N LYS A 87 11.18 9.33 17.67
CA LYS A 87 12.10 8.24 17.32
C LYS A 87 13.51 8.73 16.98
N GLN A 88 13.71 10.06 16.90
CA GLN A 88 15.01 10.70 16.65
C GLN A 88 15.70 11.18 17.94
N GLU A 89 14.97 11.24 19.06
CA GLU A 89 15.47 11.40 20.43
C GLU A 89 15.83 10.04 21.04
#